data_AF-A0A9E0GYW4-F1
#
_entry.id   AF-A0A9E0GYW4-F1
#
_cell.length_a   1.000
_cell.length_b   1.000
_cell.length_c   1.000
_cell.angle_alpha   90.00
_cell.angle_beta   90.00
_cell.angle_gamma   90.00
#
_symmetry.space_group_name_H-M   'P 1'
#
loop_
_entity.id
_entity.type
_entity.pdbx_description
1 polymer ?
#
loop_
_entity_poly.entity_id
_entity_poly.type
_entity_poly.pdbx_seq_one_letter_code
_entity_poly.pdbx_strand_id
1 'polypeptide(L)'
;MKKEIIYSLKGIYREDYQIEGYRFGGGEKSACIVGALRGNEIQQLYICSQLVKALKELEAHGAISHNHEILVIPSVNRFSMNVGKRFWPTDNSDINRAFP
;
A
#
# COMPACT_ATOMS: atom_id res chain seq x y z
N MET A 1 3.11 2.31 -15.06
CA MET A 1 3.05 2.31 -13.59
C MET A 1 3.02 3.75 -13.12
N LYS A 2 1.95 4.14 -12.43
CA LYS A 2 1.82 5.46 -11.82
C LYS A 2 1.94 5.33 -10.30
N LYS A 3 2.90 6.04 -9.70
CA LYS A 3 3.01 6.16 -8.22
C LYS A 3 2.23 7.38 -7.76
N GLU A 4 1.44 7.24 -6.70
CA GLU A 4 0.69 8.36 -6.12
C GLU A 4 0.56 8.22 -4.59
N ILE A 5 0.28 9.35 -3.93
CA ILE A 5 -0.09 9.38 -2.51
C ILE A 5 -1.61 9.24 -2.44
N ILE A 6 -2.09 8.15 -1.87
CA ILE A 6 -3.52 7.84 -1.71
C ILE A 6 -4.12 8.64 -0.57
N TYR A 7 -3.35 8.82 0.50
CA TYR A 7 -3.77 9.54 1.69
C TYR A 7 -2.56 10.13 2.41
N SER A 8 -2.74 11.31 2.99
CA SER A 8 -1.74 11.98 3.83
C SER A 8 -2.39 12.39 5.15
N LEU A 9 -1.72 12.08 6.26
CA LEU A 9 -2.08 12.56 7.59
C LEU A 9 -0.93 13.38 8.16
N LYS A 10 -1.24 14.58 8.64
CA LYS A 10 -0.23 15.49 9.17
C LYS A 10 0.44 14.92 10.41
N GLY A 11 1.77 14.87 10.40
CA GLY A 11 2.54 14.45 11.57
C GLY A 11 2.54 15.53 12.65
N ILE A 12 2.35 15.14 13.91
CA ILE A 12 2.35 16.11 15.04
C ILE A 12 3.80 16.54 15.38
N TYR A 13 4.77 15.62 15.30
CA TYR A 13 6.19 15.85 15.67
C TYR A 13 7.20 15.18 14.74
N ARG A 14 6.75 14.70 13.57
CA ARG A 14 7.55 13.97 12.57
C ARG A 14 6.98 14.25 11.17
N GLU A 15 7.63 13.67 10.15
CA GLU A 15 7.16 13.71 8.76
C GLU A 15 5.70 13.25 8.64
N ASP A 16 5.01 13.80 7.63
CA ASP A 16 3.64 13.45 7.32
C ASP A 16 3.52 11.96 6.98
N TYR A 17 2.46 11.36 7.48
CA TYR A 17 2.16 9.97 7.21
C TYR A 17 1.52 9.85 5.83
N GLN A 18 2.29 9.31 4.88
CA GLN A 18 1.85 9.15 3.50
C GLN A 18 1.64 7.67 3.15
N ILE A 19 0.40 7.35 2.78
CA ILE A 19 0.05 6.06 2.18
C ILE A 19 0.30 6.20 0.68
N GLU A 20 1.23 5.42 0.16
CA GLU A 20 1.55 5.40 -1.26
C GLU A 20 0.85 4.22 -1.93
N GLY A 21 0.38 4.46 -3.16
CA GLY A 21 -0.20 3.47 -4.03
C GLY A 21 0.51 3.43 -5.38
N TYR A 22 0.49 2.27 -6.00
CA TYR A 22 1.01 2.02 -7.33
C TYR A 22 -0.14 1.55 -8.22
N ARG A 23 -0.46 2.32 -9.26
CA ARG A 23 -1.47 1.95 -10.26
C ARG A 23 -0.82 1.35 -11.49
N PHE A 24 -1.46 0.30 -11.99
CA PHE A 24 -1.08 -0.42 -13.20
C PHE A 24 -2.28 -0.57 -14.12
N GLY A 25 -2.06 -0.45 -15.43
CA GLY A 25 -3.13 -0.43 -16.42
C GLY A 25 -3.86 0.91 -16.45
N GLY A 26 -5.13 0.90 -16.83
CA GLY A 26 -5.96 2.09 -16.92
C GLY A 26 -7.39 1.76 -17.32
N GLY A 27 -8.32 2.64 -16.95
CA GLY A 27 -9.76 2.43 -17.15
C GLY A 27 -10.50 2.25 -15.83
N GLU A 28 -11.30 1.19 -15.73
CA GLU A 28 -12.11 0.89 -14.55
C GLU A 28 -11.26 0.43 -13.36
N LYS A 29 -11.57 0.92 -12.15
CA LYS A 29 -10.92 0.48 -10.90
C LYS A 29 -11.37 -0.93 -10.55
N SER A 30 -10.59 -1.94 -10.92
CA SER A 30 -11.05 -3.34 -10.86
C SER A 30 -10.51 -4.12 -9.67
N ALA A 31 -9.29 -3.81 -9.21
CA ALA A 31 -8.71 -4.50 -8.06
C ALA A 31 -7.86 -3.57 -7.19
N CYS A 32 -7.91 -3.80 -5.88
CA CYS A 32 -7.03 -3.15 -4.91
C CYS A 32 -6.36 -4.22 -4.05
N ILE A 33 -5.03 -4.21 -4.00
CA ILE A 33 -4.22 -5.12 -3.21
C ILE A 33 -3.54 -4.31 -2.13
N VAL A 34 -3.91 -4.61 -0.89
CA VAL A 34 -3.43 -3.91 0.30
C VAL A 34 -2.50 -4.84 1.07
N GLY A 35 -1.28 -4.39 1.33
CA GLY A 35 -0.30 -5.11 2.13
C GLY A 35 -0.44 -4.80 3.62
N ALA A 36 0.71 -4.65 4.28
CA ALA A 36 0.81 -4.61 5.74
C ALA A 36 -0.10 -3.53 6.37
N LEU A 37 -1.05 -3.98 7.19
CA LEU A 37 -1.90 -3.15 8.05
C LEU A 37 -1.33 -3.07 9.47
N ARG A 38 -0.49 -4.04 9.86
CA ARG A 38 0.25 -4.05 11.12
C ARG A 38 1.74 -3.90 10.88
N GLY A 39 2.43 -3.27 11.82
CA GLY A 39 3.82 -2.88 11.61
C GLY A 39 4.84 -4.03 11.63
N ASN A 40 4.45 -5.24 12.05
CA ASN A 40 5.33 -6.40 12.05
C ASN A 40 5.08 -7.37 10.89
N GLU A 41 4.21 -7.03 9.92
CA GLU A 41 3.86 -7.88 8.77
C GLU A 41 4.84 -7.70 7.59
N ILE A 42 6.15 -7.80 7.86
CA ILE A 42 7.23 -7.54 6.88
C ILE A 42 7.12 -8.45 5.64
N GLN A 43 6.70 -9.70 5.82
CA GLN A 43 6.50 -10.64 4.73
C GLN A 43 5.46 -10.15 3.71
N GLN A 44 4.37 -9.51 4.16
CA GLN A 44 3.36 -8.96 3.27
C GLN A 44 3.91 -7.78 2.47
N LEU A 45 4.70 -6.89 3.11
CA LEU A 45 5.38 -5.81 2.41
C LEU A 45 6.33 -6.35 1.32
N TYR A 46 7.08 -7.41 1.63
CA TYR A 46 7.95 -8.06 0.65
C TYR A 46 7.15 -8.63 -0.53
N ILE A 47 6.05 -9.33 -0.27
CA ILE A 47 5.16 -9.88 -1.33
C ILE A 47 4.62 -8.75 -2.21
N CYS A 48 4.16 -7.63 -1.62
CA CYS A 48 3.73 -6.47 -2.38
C CYS A 48 4.85 -5.89 -3.25
N SER A 49 6.11 -5.92 -2.80
CA SER A 49 7.25 -5.46 -3.62
C SER A 49 7.49 -6.36 -4.83
N GLN A 50 7.39 -7.69 -4.66
CA GLN A 50 7.50 -8.66 -5.75
C GLN A 50 6.33 -8.51 -6.73
N LEU A 51 5.13 -8.28 -6.21
CA LEU A 51 3.94 -8.05 -7.02
C LEU A 51 4.06 -6.77 -7.86
N VAL A 52 4.52 -5.67 -7.27
CA VAL A 52 4.79 -4.42 -7.99
C VAL A 52 5.81 -4.64 -9.12
N LYS A 53 6.85 -5.44 -8.86
CA LYS A 53 7.84 -5.80 -9.88
C LYS A 53 7.21 -6.59 -11.03
N ALA A 54 6.45 -7.65 -10.71
CA ALA A 54 5.79 -8.48 -11.71
C ALA A 54 4.74 -7.71 -12.52
N LEU A 55 3.90 -6.88 -11.87
CA LEU A 55 2.91 -6.05 -12.55
C LEU A 55 3.56 -5.01 -13.46
N LYS A 56 4.71 -4.46 -13.07
CA LYS A 56 5.47 -3.53 -13.93
C LYS A 56 5.97 -4.23 -15.20
N GLU A 57 6.46 -5.47 -15.08
CA GLU A 57 6.87 -6.28 -16.23
C GLU A 57 5.66 -6.61 -17.12
N LEU A 58 4.53 -7.04 -16.55
CA LEU A 58 3.30 -7.34 -17.29
C LEU A 58 2.75 -6.11 -18.03
N GLU A 59 2.74 -4.95 -17.38
CA GLU A 59 2.29 -3.69 -17.98
C GLU A 59 3.18 -3.29 -19.17
N ALA A 60 4.50 -3.46 -19.05
CA ALA A 60 5.44 -3.15 -20.13
C ALA A 60 5.23 -4.05 -21.37
N HIS A 61 4.72 -5.27 -21.18
CA HIS A 61 4.37 -6.20 -22.26
C HIS A 61 2.91 -6.07 -22.72
N GLY A 62 2.12 -5.15 -22.15
CA GLY A 62 0.69 -5.01 -22.47
C GLY A 62 -0.15 -6.21 -22.02
N ALA A 63 0.33 -7.00 -21.04
CA ALA A 63 -0.33 -8.21 -20.55
C ALA A 63 -1.36 -7.94 -19.42
N ILE A 64 -1.65 -6.68 -19.12
CA ILE A 64 -2.74 -6.29 -18.22
C ILE A 64 -4.03 -6.19 -19.03
N SER A 65 -5.13 -6.72 -18.50
CA SER A 65 -6.43 -6.68 -19.18
C SER A 65 -6.80 -5.26 -19.59
N HIS A 66 -7.29 -5.11 -20.82
CA HIS A 66 -7.64 -3.81 -21.39
C HIS A 66 -8.75 -3.14 -20.58
N ASN A 67 -8.65 -1.82 -20.40
CA ASN A 67 -9.62 -1.00 -19.66
C ASN A 67 -9.82 -1.38 -18.17
N HIS A 68 -8.87 -2.12 -17.59
CA HIS A 68 -8.86 -2.46 -16.17
C HIS A 68 -7.63 -1.89 -15.47
N GLU A 69 -7.84 -1.44 -14.25
CA GLU A 69 -6.80 -0.86 -13.39
C GLU A 69 -6.64 -1.66 -12.10
N ILE A 70 -5.38 -1.88 -11.73
CA ILE A 70 -4.98 -2.54 -10.47
C ILE A 70 -4.24 -1.51 -9.61
N LEU A 71 -4.68 -1.34 -8.37
CA LEU A 71 -4.00 -0.54 -7.35
C LEU A 71 -3.31 -1.45 -6.35
N VAL A 72 -2.02 -1.21 -6.09
CA VAL A 72 -1.26 -1.87 -5.02
C VAL A 72 -0.85 -0.85 -3.98
N ILE A 73 -1.23 -1.08 -2.71
CA ILE A 73 -0.84 -0.28 -1.54
C ILE A 73 0.05 -1.17 -0.67
N PRO A 74 1.39 -1.08 -0.76
CA PRO A 74 2.28 -2.05 -0.12
C PRO A 74 2.24 -2.07 1.41
N SER A 75 1.99 -0.90 2.01
CA SER A 75 1.85 -0.74 3.45
C SER A 75 0.93 0.44 3.72
N VAL A 76 -0.14 0.16 4.44
CA VAL A 76 -0.96 1.22 5.04
C VAL A 76 -0.19 1.75 6.23
N ASN A 77 0.23 0.90 7.15
CA ASN A 77 0.77 1.29 8.46
C ASN A 77 2.30 1.41 8.50
N ARG A 78 2.85 2.28 7.64
CA ARG A 78 4.31 2.47 7.53
C ARG A 78 4.94 2.99 8.83
N PHE A 79 4.18 3.73 9.62
CA PHE A 79 4.62 4.29 10.88
C PHE A 79 4.92 3.19 11.91
N SER A 80 3.98 2.25 12.09
CA SER A 80 4.19 1.13 13.02
C SER A 80 5.33 0.22 12.54
N MET A 81 5.48 0.05 11.22
CA MET A 81 6.63 -0.68 10.65
C MET A 81 7.96 -0.03 11.01
N ASN A 82 8.09 1.28 10.84
CA ASN A 82 9.33 2.01 11.13
C ASN A 82 9.76 1.93 12.60
N VAL A 83 8.80 1.75 13.51
CA VAL A 83 9.08 1.61 14.95
C VAL A 83 9.03 0.16 15.44
N GLY A 84 8.84 -0.82 14.54
CA GLY A 84 8.77 -2.25 14.88
C GLY A 84 7.59 -2.64 15.78
N LYS A 85 6.53 -1.83 15.84
CA LYS A 85 5.33 -2.13 16.65
C LYS A 85 4.26 -2.79 15.79
N ARG A 86 3.50 -3.71 16.39
CA ARG A 86 2.37 -4.36 15.70
C ARG A 86 1.23 -3.39 15.42
N PHE A 87 0.83 -2.61 16.43
CA PHE A 87 -0.32 -1.70 16.37
C PHE A 87 0.13 -0.24 16.29
N TRP A 88 -0.85 0.64 16.07
CA TRP A 88 -0.61 2.08 15.99
C TRP A 88 0.10 2.57 17.26
N PRO A 89 1.25 3.26 17.15
CA PRO A 89 2.12 3.47 18.29
C PRO A 89 1.64 4.53 19.29
N THR A 90 0.67 5.37 18.94
CA THR A 90 0.17 6.43 19.85
C THR A 90 -0.86 5.91 20.86
N ASP A 91 -1.71 4.97 20.45
CA ASP A 91 -2.87 4.51 21.23
C ASP A 91 -3.03 2.97 21.26
N ASN A 92 -2.13 2.24 20.60
CA ASN A 92 -2.14 0.79 20.46
C ASN A 92 -3.35 0.24 19.66
N SER A 93 -3.97 1.07 18.82
CA SER A 93 -5.12 0.68 17.99
C SER A 93 -4.73 -0.30 16.87
N ASP A 94 -5.52 -1.36 16.69
CA ASP A 94 -5.43 -2.25 15.53
C ASP A 94 -6.24 -1.65 14.37
N ILE A 95 -5.55 -1.04 13.40
CA ILE A 95 -6.16 -0.43 12.21
C ILE A 95 -7.05 -1.44 11.46
N ASN A 96 -6.67 -2.73 11.46
CA ASN A 96 -7.45 -3.78 10.80
C ASN A 96 -8.82 -4.04 11.45
N ARG A 97 -9.11 -3.43 12.61
CA ARG A 97 -10.41 -3.51 13.30
C ARG A 97 -11.19 -2.20 13.27
N ALA A 98 -10.67 -1.17 12.59
CA ALA A 98 -11.23 0.17 12.54
C ALA A 98 -11.95 0.48 11.21
N PHE A 99 -12.04 -0.50 10.30
CA PHE A 99 -12.81 -0.35 9.07
C PHE A 99 -14.32 -0.34 9.38
N PRO A 100 -15.12 0.50 8.69
CA PRO A 100 -16.58 0.56 8.86
C PRO A 100 -17.29 -0.69 8.31
#